data_AF-A0A1H1IVI1-F1
#
_entry.id   AF-A0A1H1IVI1-F1
#
_cell.length_a   1.000
_cell.length_b   1.000
_cell.length_c   1.000
_cell.angle_alpha   90.00
_cell.angle_beta   90.00
_cell.angle_gamma   90.00
#
_symmetry.space_group_name_H-M   'P 1'
#
loop_
_entity.id
_entity.type
_entity.pdbx_description
1 polymer ?
#
loop_
_entity_poly.entity_id
_entity_poly.type
_entity_poly.pdbx_seq_one_letter_code
_entity_poly.pdbx_strand_id
1 'polypeptide(L)'
;MPVSPLLLNFTTNTLQMHFLLPSRSSGLNHHEPSIEAGSRGSVERCADRAIKTFNEFDPKAIKHELNMCNDYLRATDSRTQAAFLDGGKLNMPYIAGQTPTQEEVKEAVRDLFKLDFMMGDPAPENFKKTAEGKIVPVDFGLMFKRHLTDSIAPHIKIEIVHDYAKGGFECIPDALAGDYQNTINAMEKQLGDRSPSRRMNIPQLRRAGLF
;
A
#
# COMPACT_ATOMS: atom_id res chain seq x y z
N MET A 1 -37.37 27.36 -61.42
CA MET A 1 -36.17 27.96 -60.77
C MET A 1 -36.17 27.50 -59.32
N PRO A 2 -35.00 27.13 -58.76
CA PRO A 2 -34.83 25.85 -58.09
C PRO A 2 -34.78 25.92 -56.56
N VAL A 3 -35.05 24.77 -55.95
CA VAL A 3 -34.81 24.39 -54.54
C VAL A 3 -33.33 24.12 -54.30
N SER A 4 -32.79 24.59 -53.16
CA SER A 4 -31.75 23.89 -52.40
C SER A 4 -31.58 24.50 -50.99
N PRO A 5 -31.73 23.70 -49.92
CA PRO A 5 -31.32 24.04 -48.56
C PRO A 5 -29.83 23.70 -48.37
N LEU A 6 -29.08 24.59 -47.71
CA LEU A 6 -27.69 24.33 -47.35
C LEU A 6 -27.63 23.34 -46.19
N LEU A 7 -27.17 22.14 -46.54
CA LEU A 7 -26.73 21.05 -45.67
C LEU A 7 -25.54 21.49 -44.80
N LEU A 8 -25.65 21.16 -43.51
CA LEU A 8 -24.52 20.97 -42.60
C LEU A 8 -23.58 19.90 -43.17
N ASN A 9 -22.33 20.28 -43.46
CA ASN A 9 -21.26 19.33 -43.69
C ASN A 9 -20.25 19.39 -42.55
N PHE A 10 -20.03 18.21 -41.98
CA PHE A 10 -18.99 17.87 -41.04
C PHE A 10 -17.61 18.15 -41.61
N THR A 11 -16.76 18.80 -40.84
CA THR A 11 -15.31 18.64 -40.92
C THR A 11 -14.75 18.48 -39.51
N THR A 12 -14.29 17.26 -39.24
CA THR A 12 -13.41 16.88 -38.15
C THR A 12 -12.15 17.73 -38.20
N ASN A 13 -11.90 18.54 -37.17
CA ASN A 13 -10.59 19.12 -36.93
C ASN A 13 -10.06 18.63 -35.58
N THR A 14 -9.02 17.80 -35.71
CA THR A 14 -8.11 17.29 -34.69
C THR A 14 -7.59 18.44 -33.83
N LEU A 15 -7.95 18.49 -32.55
CA LEU A 15 -7.33 19.38 -31.58
C LEU A 15 -5.94 18.83 -31.24
N GLN A 16 -4.93 19.37 -31.94
CA GLN A 16 -3.54 19.34 -31.52
C GLN A 16 -3.42 19.99 -30.14
N MET A 17 -3.24 19.17 -29.11
CA MET A 17 -2.77 19.62 -27.81
C MET A 17 -1.32 20.11 -27.95
N HIS A 18 -1.16 21.42 -28.10
CA HIS A 18 0.12 22.11 -27.99
C HIS A 18 0.65 21.95 -26.55
N PHE A 19 1.68 21.11 -26.39
CA PHE A 19 2.53 21.09 -25.21
C PHE A 19 3.33 22.39 -25.13
N LEU A 20 2.95 23.28 -24.22
CA LEU A 20 3.81 24.36 -23.73
C LEU A 20 4.71 23.78 -22.64
N LEU A 21 5.94 23.42 -23.02
CA LEU A 21 7.03 23.17 -22.07
C LEU A 21 7.57 24.52 -21.59
N PRO A 22 7.65 24.79 -20.28
CA PRO A 22 8.49 25.85 -19.77
C PRO A 22 9.96 25.44 -19.89
N SER A 23 10.79 26.35 -20.38
CA SER A 23 12.25 26.20 -20.42
C SER A 23 12.88 26.69 -19.11
N ARG A 24 13.98 26.02 -18.72
CA ARG A 24 14.91 26.30 -17.59
C ARG A 24 14.38 25.82 -16.23
N SER A 25 15.14 25.10 -15.40
CA SER A 25 16.59 25.07 -15.22
C SER A 25 17.03 23.67 -14.76
N SER A 26 18.25 23.28 -15.13
CA SER A 26 18.93 22.06 -14.68
C SER A 26 19.23 22.14 -13.19
N GLY A 27 18.24 21.78 -12.36
CA GLY A 27 18.46 21.37 -10.98
C GLY A 27 18.78 19.87 -10.99
N LEU A 28 19.98 19.51 -10.55
CA LEU A 28 20.36 18.12 -10.31
C LEU A 28 19.37 17.51 -9.32
N ASN A 29 18.43 16.68 -9.81
CA ASN A 29 17.66 15.79 -8.95
C ASN A 29 18.67 14.79 -8.36
N HIS A 30 19.14 15.06 -7.16
CA HIS A 30 19.90 14.12 -6.37
C HIS A 30 18.95 12.97 -5.99
N HIS A 31 18.85 11.98 -6.88
CA HIS A 31 18.35 10.67 -6.51
C HIS A 31 19.35 10.10 -5.50
N GLU A 32 18.94 10.04 -4.24
CA GLU A 32 19.71 9.30 -3.26
C GLU A 32 19.67 7.81 -3.64
N PRO A 33 20.78 7.07 -3.50
CA PRO A 33 20.78 5.63 -3.73
C PRO A 33 19.66 4.94 -2.93
N SER A 34 19.13 3.83 -3.46
CA SER A 34 18.03 3.05 -2.86
C SER A 34 18.15 3.01 -1.34
N ILE A 35 17.17 3.58 -0.65
CA ILE A 35 17.18 3.64 0.81
C ILE A 35 16.82 2.27 1.37
N GLU A 36 15.89 1.57 0.71
CA GLU A 36 15.42 0.24 1.13
C GLU A 36 15.13 -0.63 -0.10
N ALA A 37 15.45 -1.94 -0.01
CA ALA A 37 15.05 -2.96 -0.97
C ALA A 37 14.18 -3.99 -0.24
N GLY A 38 12.96 -4.19 -0.71
CA GLY A 38 11.97 -5.11 -0.16
C GLY A 38 11.59 -6.21 -1.13
N SER A 39 10.72 -7.12 -0.68
CA SER A 39 10.26 -8.26 -1.49
C SER A 39 9.54 -7.86 -2.78
N ARG A 40 8.90 -6.69 -2.79
CA ARG A 40 8.10 -6.18 -3.91
C ARG A 40 8.82 -5.16 -4.79
N GLY A 41 10.03 -4.72 -4.42
CA GLY A 41 10.65 -3.62 -5.11
C GLY A 41 11.73 -2.89 -4.32
N SER A 42 12.15 -1.74 -4.84
CA SER A 42 13.07 -0.82 -4.18
C SER A 42 12.38 0.51 -3.88
N VAL A 43 12.85 1.19 -2.84
CA VAL A 43 12.40 2.53 -2.45
C VAL A 43 13.60 3.47 -2.50
N GLU A 44 13.47 4.52 -3.31
CA GLU A 44 14.41 5.63 -3.38
C GLU A 44 13.77 6.87 -2.77
N ARG A 45 14.58 7.75 -2.19
CA ARG A 45 14.11 9.07 -1.78
C ARG A 45 14.42 10.10 -2.84
N CYS A 46 13.43 10.93 -3.12
CA CYS A 46 13.57 12.13 -3.92
C CYS A 46 12.90 13.27 -3.16
N ALA A 47 13.70 14.18 -2.59
CA ALA A 47 13.24 15.28 -1.74
C ALA A 47 12.36 14.80 -0.55
N ASP A 48 11.09 15.18 -0.54
CA ASP A 48 10.07 14.85 0.46
C ASP A 48 9.23 13.62 0.06
N ARG A 49 9.67 12.86 -0.95
CA ARG A 49 8.97 11.68 -1.48
C ARG A 49 9.78 10.41 -1.35
N ALA A 50 9.08 9.32 -1.04
CA ALA A 50 9.53 7.96 -1.21
C ALA A 50 8.96 7.43 -2.53
N ILE A 51 9.85 6.98 -3.43
CA ILE A 51 9.51 6.47 -4.76
C ILE A 51 9.74 4.96 -4.75
N LYS A 52 8.65 4.19 -4.73
CA LYS A 52 8.67 2.73 -4.80
C LYS A 52 8.62 2.28 -6.25
N THR A 53 9.63 1.53 -6.66
CA THR A 53 9.70 0.84 -7.95
C THR A 53 9.42 -0.63 -7.72
N PHE A 54 8.46 -1.22 -8.44
CA PHE A 54 8.06 -2.61 -8.25
C PHE A 54 8.92 -3.56 -9.10
N ASN A 55 9.24 -4.73 -8.56
CA ASN A 55 9.98 -5.78 -9.29
C ASN A 55 9.17 -6.32 -10.48
N GLU A 56 7.86 -6.51 -10.26
CA GLU A 56 6.88 -6.90 -11.28
C GLU A 56 5.73 -5.90 -11.25
N PHE A 57 5.24 -5.55 -12.44
CA PHE A 57 4.09 -4.65 -12.55
C PHE A 57 2.78 -5.43 -12.33
N ASP A 58 2.29 -5.43 -11.09
CA ASP A 58 0.94 -5.90 -10.75
C ASP A 58 0.00 -4.70 -10.50
N PRO A 59 -0.90 -4.37 -11.45
CA PRO A 59 -1.80 -3.23 -11.31
C PRO A 59 -2.71 -3.31 -10.08
N LYS A 60 -3.07 -4.52 -9.63
CA LYS A 60 -3.98 -4.70 -8.49
C LYS A 60 -3.23 -4.48 -7.18
N ALA A 61 -2.03 -5.02 -7.03
CA ALA A 61 -1.20 -4.78 -5.85
C ALA A 61 -0.80 -3.31 -5.73
N ILE A 62 -0.37 -2.69 -6.84
CA ILE A 62 -0.01 -1.27 -6.90
C ILE A 62 -1.20 -0.39 -6.52
N LYS A 63 -2.38 -0.66 -7.09
CA LYS A 63 -3.60 0.09 -6.77
C LYS A 63 -4.04 -0.11 -5.32
N HIS A 64 -3.91 -1.33 -4.79
CA HIS A 64 -4.21 -1.64 -3.40
C HIS A 64 -3.32 -0.83 -2.45
N GLU A 65 -2.00 -0.86 -2.66
CA GLU A 65 -1.04 -0.12 -1.85
C GLU A 65 -1.27 1.40 -1.92
N LEU A 66 -1.47 1.95 -3.13
CA LEU A 66 -1.83 3.35 -3.34
C LEU A 66 -3.09 3.75 -2.56
N ASN A 67 -4.13 2.93 -2.63
CA ASN A 67 -5.40 3.21 -1.96
C ASN A 67 -5.24 3.17 -0.44
N MET A 68 -4.55 2.16 0.10
CA MET A 68 -4.33 2.06 1.54
C MET A 68 -3.46 3.19 2.08
N CYS A 69 -2.42 3.59 1.37
CA CYS A 69 -1.62 4.76 1.71
C CYS A 69 -2.50 6.02 1.76
N ASN A 70 -3.25 6.30 0.69
CA ASN A 70 -4.11 7.48 0.63
C ASN A 70 -5.24 7.46 1.67
N ASP A 71 -5.82 6.30 1.95
CA ASP A 71 -6.82 6.13 3.01
C ASP A 71 -6.22 6.47 4.38
N TYR A 72 -5.02 5.96 4.68
CA TYR A 72 -4.31 6.24 5.93
C TYR A 72 -3.97 7.72 6.09
N LEU A 73 -3.45 8.36 5.03
CA LEU A 73 -3.13 9.79 5.04
C LEU A 73 -4.38 10.62 5.33
N ARG A 74 -5.53 10.32 4.71
CA ARG A 74 -6.80 11.01 5.00
C ARG A 74 -7.28 10.81 6.43
N ALA A 75 -7.02 9.65 7.02
CA ALA A 75 -7.42 9.33 8.39
C ALA A 75 -6.52 10.00 9.46
N THR A 76 -5.29 10.39 9.11
CA THR A 76 -4.28 10.81 10.10
C THR A 76 -3.77 12.24 9.94
N ASP A 77 -3.70 12.79 8.72
CA ASP A 77 -3.45 14.21 8.48
C ASP A 77 -3.89 14.60 7.06
N SER A 78 -4.99 15.35 6.96
CA SER A 78 -5.57 15.82 5.69
C SER A 78 -4.68 16.80 4.93
N ARG A 79 -3.61 17.32 5.53
CA ARG A 79 -2.69 18.27 4.90
C ARG A 79 -1.52 17.59 4.20
N THR A 80 -1.31 16.29 4.44
CA THR A 80 -0.23 15.54 3.78
C THR A 80 -0.52 15.38 2.30
N GLN A 81 0.48 15.60 1.45
CA GLN A 81 0.34 15.37 0.00
C GLN A 81 -0.02 13.91 -0.27
N ALA A 82 -1.03 13.69 -1.12
CA ALA A 82 -1.46 12.35 -1.49
C ALA A 82 -0.35 11.52 -2.16
N ALA A 83 -0.44 10.21 -2.01
CA ALA A 83 0.29 9.27 -2.84
C ALA A 83 -0.31 9.25 -4.26
N PHE A 84 0.54 9.06 -5.27
CA PHE A 84 0.13 8.99 -6.68
C PHE A 84 1.05 8.06 -7.49
N LEU A 85 0.60 7.67 -8.67
CA LEU A 85 1.40 6.91 -9.62
C LEU A 85 1.99 7.84 -10.67
N ASP A 86 3.29 7.68 -10.94
CA ASP A 86 3.99 8.35 -12.03
C ASP A 86 4.96 7.37 -12.69
N GLY A 87 4.85 7.19 -14.00
CA GLY A 87 5.70 6.26 -14.76
C GLY A 87 5.70 4.82 -14.25
N GLY A 88 4.59 4.33 -13.66
CA GLY A 88 4.52 2.99 -13.06
C GLY A 88 5.18 2.86 -11.68
N LYS A 89 5.68 3.97 -11.11
CA LYS A 89 6.23 4.03 -9.75
C LYS A 89 5.21 4.62 -8.79
N LEU A 90 5.19 4.10 -7.56
CA LEU A 90 4.36 4.63 -6.50
C LEU A 90 5.12 5.71 -5.74
N ASN A 91 4.63 6.94 -5.83
CA ASN A 91 5.17 8.08 -5.10
C ASN A 91 4.34 8.27 -3.83
N MET A 92 5.01 8.30 -2.68
CA MET A 92 4.40 8.49 -1.36
C MET A 92 5.16 9.56 -0.57
N PRO A 93 4.56 10.19 0.45
CA PRO A 93 5.30 11.03 1.38
C PRO A 93 6.47 10.26 2.01
N TYR A 94 7.67 10.85 1.99
CA TYR A 94 8.79 10.31 2.72
C TYR A 94 8.63 10.59 4.21
N ILE A 95 8.82 9.56 5.04
CA ILE A 95 8.78 9.68 6.49
C ILE A 95 10.20 9.41 7.02
N ALA A 96 10.82 10.46 7.54
CA ALA A 96 12.10 10.33 8.23
C ALA A 96 11.90 9.74 9.63
N GLY A 97 12.75 8.79 10.02
CA GLY A 97 12.67 8.20 11.33
C GLY A 97 13.60 7.01 11.52
N GLN A 98 13.57 6.45 12.72
CA GLN A 98 14.28 5.23 13.08
C GLN A 98 13.35 4.01 12.99
N THR A 99 13.90 2.82 12.87
CA THR A 99 13.11 1.58 13.01
C THR A 99 12.64 1.46 14.47
N PRO A 100 11.32 1.34 14.73
CA PRO A 100 10.80 1.16 16.08
C PRO A 100 11.12 -0.22 16.66
N THR A 101 10.89 -0.38 17.96
CA THR A 101 10.87 -1.69 18.64
C THR A 101 9.58 -2.45 18.37
N GLN A 102 9.57 -3.75 18.64
CA GLN A 102 8.37 -4.59 18.47
C GLN A 102 7.21 -4.14 19.38
N GLU A 103 7.51 -3.71 20.61
CA GLU A 103 6.53 -3.17 21.55
C GLU A 103 5.90 -1.88 21.05
N GLU A 104 6.69 -0.97 20.50
CA GLU A 104 6.21 0.27 19.86
C GLU A 104 5.34 -0.04 18.64
N VAL A 105 5.67 -1.08 17.88
CA VAL A 105 4.84 -1.53 16.75
C VAL A 105 3.51 -2.09 17.24
N LYS A 106 3.46 -2.86 18.34
CA LYS A 106 2.20 -3.32 18.93
C LYS A 106 1.28 -2.14 19.28
N GLU A 107 1.83 -1.06 19.82
CA GLU A 107 1.07 0.16 20.10
C GLU A 107 0.55 0.81 18.81
N ALA A 108 1.41 0.91 17.78
CA ALA A 108 1.02 1.42 16.47
C ALA A 108 -0.10 0.60 15.82
N VAL A 109 -0.02 -0.74 15.89
CA VAL A 109 -1.06 -1.67 15.40
C VAL A 109 -2.39 -1.43 16.11
N ARG A 110 -2.36 -1.14 17.42
CA ARG A 110 -3.56 -0.79 18.18
C ARG A 110 -4.19 0.50 17.65
N ASP A 111 -3.38 1.50 17.33
CA ASP A 111 -3.86 2.77 16.80
C ASP A 111 -4.36 2.65 15.35
N LEU A 112 -3.70 1.85 14.51
CA LEU A 112 -4.20 1.48 13.19
C LEU A 112 -5.58 0.81 13.27
N PHE A 113 -5.75 -0.10 14.23
CA PHE A 113 -7.03 -0.80 14.43
C PHE A 113 -8.17 0.16 14.81
N LYS A 114 -7.90 1.17 15.66
CA LYS A 114 -8.88 2.21 15.99
C LYS A 114 -9.31 3.05 14.77
N LEU A 115 -8.44 3.13 13.77
CA LEU A 115 -8.68 3.79 12.48
C LEU A 115 -9.26 2.83 11.43
N ASP A 116 -9.71 1.63 11.83
CA ASP A 116 -10.27 0.57 11.01
C ASP A 116 -9.28 -0.09 10.03
N PHE A 117 -7.98 0.05 10.28
CA PHE A 117 -6.93 -0.62 9.52
C PHE A 117 -6.34 -1.82 10.26
N MET A 118 -5.97 -2.82 9.47
CA MET A 118 -5.22 -4.00 9.89
C MET A 118 -4.03 -4.18 8.96
N MET A 119 -3.02 -4.94 9.40
CA MET A 119 -1.82 -5.19 8.60
C MET A 119 -1.42 -6.66 8.70
N GLY A 120 -1.21 -7.31 7.55
CA GLY A 120 -0.80 -8.71 7.49
C GLY A 120 0.62 -8.94 8.01
N ASP A 121 1.50 -7.95 7.83
CA ASP A 121 2.91 -8.01 8.22
C ASP A 121 3.34 -6.77 9.02
N PRO A 122 2.91 -6.62 10.29
CA PRO A 122 3.31 -5.49 11.10
C PRO A 122 4.71 -5.68 11.70
N ALA A 123 5.72 -5.93 10.86
CA ALA A 123 7.12 -6.03 11.29
C ALA A 123 7.75 -4.62 11.46
N PRO A 124 8.71 -4.42 12.39
CA PRO A 124 9.33 -3.11 12.63
C PRO A 124 9.84 -2.37 11.40
N GLU A 125 10.38 -3.08 10.43
CA GLU A 125 10.86 -2.54 9.14
C GLU A 125 9.76 -1.86 8.32
N ASN A 126 8.49 -2.23 8.52
CA ASN A 126 7.36 -1.64 7.82
C ASN A 126 6.82 -0.37 8.52
N PHE A 127 7.52 0.11 9.55
CA PHE A 127 7.19 1.33 10.30
C PHE A 127 8.41 2.25 10.46
N LYS A 128 8.13 3.52 10.79
CA LYS A 128 9.13 4.48 11.26
C LYS A 128 8.68 5.17 12.53
N LYS A 129 9.62 5.36 13.46
CA LYS A 129 9.51 6.25 14.62
C LYS A 129 10.01 7.63 14.22
N THR A 130 9.11 8.61 14.16
CA THR A 130 9.44 10.00 13.81
C THR A 130 10.23 10.68 14.94
N ALA A 131 10.80 11.85 14.68
CA ALA A 131 11.53 12.63 15.68
C ALA A 131 10.65 13.05 16.87
N GLU A 132 9.34 13.19 16.64
CA GLU A 132 8.31 13.48 17.65
C GLU A 132 7.87 12.23 18.44
N GLY A 133 8.46 11.06 18.14
CA GLY A 133 8.16 9.80 18.81
C GLY A 133 6.93 9.07 18.28
N LYS A 134 6.28 9.54 17.20
CA LYS A 134 5.13 8.86 16.60
C LYS A 134 5.59 7.66 15.78
N ILE A 135 4.89 6.54 15.89
CA ILE A 135 5.12 5.34 15.07
C ILE A 135 4.11 5.33 13.93
N VAL A 136 4.59 5.27 12.69
CA VAL A 136 3.75 5.33 11.49
C VAL A 136 4.14 4.26 10.46
N PRO A 137 3.18 3.66 9.74
CA PRO A 137 3.48 2.69 8.70
C PRO A 137 4.15 3.37 7.50
N VAL A 138 5.05 2.65 6.84
CA VAL A 138 5.71 3.06 5.59
C VAL A 138 5.53 2.05 4.45
N ASP A 139 5.13 0.81 4.75
CA ASP A 139 4.65 -0.14 3.74
C ASP A 139 3.15 -0.37 3.90
N PHE A 140 2.40 -0.15 2.82
CA PHE A 140 0.93 -0.25 2.80
C PHE A 140 0.44 -1.47 2.00
N GLY A 141 1.35 -2.27 1.43
CA GLY A 141 1.04 -3.34 0.50
C GLY A 141 0.25 -4.50 1.11
N LEU A 142 0.40 -4.70 2.42
CA LEU A 142 -0.33 -5.70 3.22
C LEU A 142 -1.27 -5.07 4.25
N MET A 143 -1.51 -3.78 4.14
CA MET A 143 -2.52 -3.10 4.94
C MET A 143 -3.91 -3.34 4.33
N PHE A 144 -4.94 -3.44 5.15
CA PHE A 144 -6.31 -3.64 4.69
C PHE A 144 -7.32 -3.15 5.73
N LYS A 145 -8.59 -3.05 5.32
CA LYS A 145 -9.72 -2.76 6.22
C LYS A 145 -10.56 -4.01 6.41
N ARG A 146 -10.97 -4.27 7.65
CA ARG A 146 -11.72 -5.49 8.03
C ARG A 146 -13.01 -5.69 7.24
N HIS A 147 -13.67 -4.60 6.83
CA HIS A 147 -14.94 -4.65 6.11
C HIS A 147 -14.79 -4.65 4.57
N LEU A 148 -13.56 -4.62 4.06
CA LEU A 148 -13.26 -4.57 2.62
C LEU A 148 -12.48 -5.80 2.13
N THR A 149 -12.38 -6.86 2.93
CA THR A 149 -11.61 -8.06 2.57
C THR A 149 -12.08 -8.68 1.25
N ASP A 150 -13.38 -8.67 0.95
CA ASP A 150 -13.93 -9.20 -0.30
C ASP A 150 -13.38 -8.51 -1.55
N SER A 151 -13.04 -7.22 -1.45
CA SER A 151 -12.52 -6.41 -2.56
C SER A 151 -11.03 -6.64 -2.85
N ILE A 152 -10.30 -7.29 -1.94
CA ILE A 152 -8.86 -7.53 -2.06
C ILE A 152 -8.61 -8.65 -3.09
N ALA A 153 -7.65 -8.43 -3.99
CA ALA A 153 -7.30 -9.42 -4.99
C ALA A 153 -6.76 -10.72 -4.34
N PRO A 154 -7.06 -11.92 -4.90
CA PRO A 154 -6.66 -13.18 -4.27
C PRO A 154 -5.18 -13.33 -3.97
N HIS A 155 -4.28 -12.87 -4.84
CA HIS A 155 -2.83 -12.97 -4.59
C HIS A 155 -2.40 -12.11 -3.38
N ILE A 156 -2.98 -10.92 -3.21
CA ILE A 156 -2.71 -10.04 -2.05
C ILE A 156 -3.22 -10.72 -0.78
N LYS A 157 -4.40 -11.34 -0.81
CA LYS A 157 -4.90 -12.13 0.34
C LYS A 157 -3.95 -13.27 0.71
N ILE A 158 -3.41 -13.97 -0.28
CA ILE A 158 -2.44 -15.05 -0.05
C ILE A 158 -1.23 -14.49 0.70
N GLU A 159 -0.68 -13.35 0.28
CA GLU A 159 0.45 -12.71 0.97
C GLU A 159 0.07 -12.23 2.37
N ILE A 160 -1.08 -11.58 2.56
CA ILE A 160 -1.57 -11.14 3.88
C ILE A 160 -1.62 -12.33 4.85
N VAL A 161 -2.27 -13.42 4.46
CA VAL A 161 -2.37 -14.62 5.32
C VAL A 161 -0.99 -15.21 5.56
N HIS A 162 -0.18 -15.31 4.50
CA HIS A 162 1.12 -15.95 4.57
C HIS A 162 2.07 -15.21 5.53
N ASP A 163 2.19 -13.89 5.42
CA ASP A 163 3.12 -13.11 6.25
C ASP A 163 2.59 -12.98 7.68
N TYR A 164 1.26 -12.91 7.87
CA TYR A 164 0.65 -13.03 9.18
C TYR A 164 1.06 -14.33 9.86
N ALA A 165 0.94 -15.47 9.17
CA ALA A 165 1.26 -16.78 9.72
C ALA A 165 2.77 -17.03 9.91
N LYS A 166 3.63 -16.34 9.15
CA LYS A 166 5.10 -16.46 9.26
C LYS A 166 5.69 -15.73 10.47
N GLY A 167 4.98 -14.78 11.04
CA GLY A 167 5.48 -14.02 12.19
C GLY A 167 4.75 -12.72 12.43
N GLY A 168 3.99 -12.19 11.46
CA GLY A 168 3.24 -10.95 11.62
C GLY A 168 2.31 -10.95 12.86
N PHE A 169 1.76 -12.11 13.21
CA PHE A 169 0.94 -12.28 14.42
C PHE A 169 1.66 -11.91 15.73
N GLU A 170 2.99 -11.99 15.79
CA GLU A 170 3.78 -11.69 17.00
C GLU A 170 3.80 -10.19 17.34
N CYS A 171 3.52 -9.32 16.35
CA CYS A 171 3.40 -7.87 16.51
C CYS A 171 1.96 -7.41 16.74
N ILE A 172 0.99 -8.34 16.85
CA ILE A 172 -0.39 -8.02 17.16
C ILE A 172 -0.56 -7.96 18.68
N PRO A 173 -1.17 -6.90 19.25
CA PRO A 173 -1.52 -6.87 20.67
C PRO A 173 -2.48 -8.00 21.04
N ASP A 174 -2.27 -8.65 22.19
CA ASP A 174 -3.13 -9.76 22.66
C ASP A 174 -4.62 -9.42 22.65
N ALA A 175 -4.96 -8.18 23.02
CA ALA A 175 -6.33 -7.68 23.02
C ALA A 175 -7.01 -7.67 21.63
N LEU A 176 -6.23 -7.69 20.55
CA LEU A 176 -6.71 -7.69 19.16
C LEU A 176 -6.53 -9.04 18.47
N ALA A 177 -5.92 -10.03 19.13
CA ALA A 177 -5.60 -11.31 18.52
C ALA A 177 -6.85 -12.01 17.95
N GLY A 178 -7.98 -11.96 18.66
CA GLY A 178 -9.24 -12.53 18.19
C GLY A 178 -9.79 -11.86 16.92
N ASP A 179 -9.73 -10.53 16.82
CA ASP A 179 -10.18 -9.80 15.64
C ASP A 179 -9.31 -10.09 14.41
N TYR A 180 -7.99 -10.17 14.62
CA TYR A 180 -7.04 -10.59 13.58
C TYR A 180 -7.30 -12.02 13.13
N GLN A 181 -7.37 -12.98 14.05
CA GLN A 181 -7.64 -14.37 13.73
C GLN A 181 -8.97 -14.54 12.97
N ASN A 182 -10.04 -13.88 13.40
CA ASN A 182 -11.33 -13.95 12.72
C ASN A 182 -11.25 -13.44 11.27
N THR A 183 -10.55 -12.32 11.07
CA THR A 183 -10.43 -11.69 9.75
C THR A 183 -9.51 -12.49 8.82
N ILE A 184 -8.38 -12.99 9.33
CA ILE A 184 -7.47 -13.86 8.57
C ILE A 184 -8.14 -15.19 8.23
N ASN A 185 -8.86 -15.81 9.17
CA ASN A 185 -9.65 -17.02 8.90
C ASN A 185 -10.76 -16.79 7.88
N ALA A 186 -11.35 -15.59 7.83
CA ALA A 186 -12.30 -15.24 6.78
C ALA A 186 -11.62 -15.18 5.40
N MET A 187 -10.44 -14.57 5.29
CA MET A 187 -9.66 -14.58 4.05
C MET A 187 -9.27 -16.00 3.62
N GLU A 188 -8.85 -16.85 4.57
CA GLU A 188 -8.53 -18.26 4.32
C GLU A 188 -9.71 -19.01 3.68
N LYS A 189 -10.91 -18.85 4.25
CA LYS A 189 -12.14 -19.44 3.69
C LYS A 189 -12.43 -18.95 2.28
N GLN A 190 -12.20 -17.66 2.00
CA GLN A 190 -12.38 -17.08 0.66
C GLN A 190 -11.35 -17.57 -0.36
N LEU A 191 -10.14 -17.89 0.08
CA LEU A 191 -9.09 -18.44 -0.77
C LEU A 191 -9.33 -19.92 -1.11
N GLY A 192 -9.95 -20.66 -0.20
CA GLY A 192 -10.27 -22.08 -0.37
C GLY A 192 -9.00 -22.88 -0.65
N ASP A 193 -8.96 -23.59 -1.78
CA ASP A 193 -7.81 -24.44 -2.11
C ASP A 193 -6.50 -23.68 -2.34
N ARG A 194 -6.59 -22.37 -2.57
CA ARG A 194 -5.43 -21.49 -2.79
C ARG A 194 -4.84 -20.91 -1.50
N SER A 195 -5.43 -21.24 -0.35
CA SER A 195 -4.92 -20.80 0.94
C SER A 195 -3.45 -21.21 1.13
N PRO A 196 -2.58 -20.30 1.59
CA PRO A 196 -1.19 -20.63 1.89
C PRO A 196 -1.04 -21.60 3.08
N SER A 197 -2.00 -21.64 4.02
CA SER A 197 -1.88 -22.49 5.21
C SER A 197 -1.76 -23.96 4.88
N ARG A 198 -2.36 -24.41 3.76
CA ARG A 198 -2.29 -25.80 3.29
C ARG A 198 -0.87 -26.28 2.98
N ARG A 199 0.10 -25.36 2.83
CA ARG A 199 1.51 -25.65 2.52
C ARG A 199 2.46 -25.22 3.63
N MET A 200 1.94 -24.68 4.73
CA MET A 200 2.73 -24.20 5.86
C MET A 200 2.93 -25.30 6.90
N ASN A 201 3.95 -25.13 7.75
CA ASN A 201 4.19 -26.08 8.81
C ASN A 201 3.13 -25.92 9.93
N ILE A 202 2.68 -27.04 10.49
CA ILE A 202 1.64 -27.07 11.53
C ILE A 202 2.02 -26.23 12.76
N PRO A 203 3.28 -26.26 13.26
CA PRO A 203 3.66 -25.41 14.40
C PRO A 203 3.45 -23.92 14.17
N GLN A 204 3.78 -23.39 12.99
CA GLN A 204 3.56 -21.98 12.63
C GLN A 204 2.07 -21.65 12.64
N LEU A 205 1.25 -22.48 12.00
CA LEU A 205 -0.20 -22.27 11.94
C LEU A 205 -0.86 -22.28 13.32
N ARG A 206 -0.45 -23.19 14.20
CA ARG A 206 -0.95 -23.24 15.59
C ARG A 206 -0.60 -21.97 16.36
N ARG A 207 0.63 -21.46 16.22
CA ARG A 207 1.04 -20.21 16.87
C ARG A 207 0.25 -19.00 16.36
N ALA A 208 -0.07 -18.99 15.06
CA ALA A 208 -0.85 -17.93 14.43
C ALA A 208 -2.37 -18.03 14.67
N GLY A 209 -2.86 -19.12 15.28
CA GLY A 209 -4.29 -19.37 15.52
C GLY A 209 -5.08 -19.78 14.26
N LEU A 210 -4.43 -20.48 13.33
CA LEU A 210 -4.99 -20.90 12.03
C LEU A 210 -5.14 -22.43 11.90
N PHE A 211 -4.89 -23.20 12.96
CA PHE A 211 -4.99 -24.66 12.97
C PHE A 211 -5.46 -25.20 14.31
#